data_AF-A0A223KKF2-F1
#
_entry.id   AF-A0A223KKF2-F1
#
_cell.length_a   1.000
_cell.length_b   1.000
_cell.length_c   1.000
_cell.angle_alpha   90.00
_cell.angle_beta   90.00
_cell.angle_gamma   90.00
#
_symmetry.space_group_name_H-M   'P 1'
#
loop_
_entity.id
_entity.type
_entity.pdbx_description
1 polymer ?
#
loop_
_entity_poly.entity_id
_entity_poly.type
_entity_poly.pdbx_seq_one_letter_code
_entity_poly.pdbx_strand_id
1 'polypeptide(L)'
;MYLLLFTIIYCVVTQLMNMAYGPAMGIYLISLGLVKGFFSEELKDVFNFKKTKYLYKENGFKKSLIDLLSLMLIFANSYSIDYEPFSLFEFVYIFFIIAIVYRFIFWGTTRTICKII
;
A
#
# COMPACT_ATOMS: atom_id res chain seq x y z
N MET A 1 -3.55 11.03 5.99
CA MET A 1 -2.55 12.01 5.53
C MET A 1 -1.16 11.51 5.85
N TYR A 2 -0.91 11.02 7.07
CA TYR A 2 0.37 10.42 7.47
C TYR A 2 0.87 9.31 6.55
N LEU A 3 0.02 8.36 6.14
CA LEU A 3 0.43 7.30 5.21
C LEU A 3 0.91 7.86 3.87
N LEU A 4 0.15 8.77 3.27
CA LEU A 4 0.52 9.38 1.99
C LEU A 4 1.85 10.15 2.09
N LEU A 5 2.03 10.94 3.16
CA LEU A 5 3.27 11.67 3.40
C LEU A 5 4.47 10.73 3.60
N PHE A 6 4.30 9.70 4.44
CA PHE A 6 5.30 8.65 4.63
C PHE A 6 5.70 8.00 3.30
N THR A 7 4.70 7.73 2.45
CA THR A 7 4.92 7.14 1.13
C THR A 7 5.71 8.06 0.21
N ILE A 8 5.40 9.36 0.19
CA ILE A 8 6.16 10.36 -0.58
C ILE A 8 7.62 10.40 -0.11
N ILE A 9 7.86 10.49 1.20
CA ILE A 9 9.20 10.50 1.77
C ILE A 9 9.95 9.22 1.40
N TYR A 10 9.29 8.06 1.51
CA TYR A 10 9.87 6.78 1.15
C TYR A 10 10.30 6.74 -0.32
N CYS A 11 9.43 7.15 -1.24
CA CYS A 11 9.76 7.20 -2.67
C CYS A 11 11.00 8.07 -2.93
N VAL A 12 11.05 9.27 -2.34
CA VAL A 12 12.21 10.17 -2.47
C VAL A 12 13.49 9.51 -1.95
N VAL A 13 13.45 8.87 -0.78
CA VAL A 13 14.61 8.16 -0.21
C VAL A 13 15.05 7.02 -1.12
N THR A 14 14.12 6.21 -1.63
CA THR A 14 14.48 5.08 -2.52
C THR A 14 15.16 5.52 -3.81
N GLN A 15 14.73 6.64 -4.38
CA GLN A 15 15.34 7.24 -5.57
C GLN A 15 16.73 7.78 -5.27
N LEU A 16 16.90 8.50 -4.14
CA LEU A 16 18.21 9.02 -3.72
C LEU A 16 19.22 7.90 -3.43
N MET A 17 18.75 6.78 -2.89
CA MET A 17 19.58 5.62 -2.59
C MET A 17 19.82 4.70 -3.81
N ASN A 18 19.23 5.02 -4.97
CA ASN A 18 19.28 4.21 -6.19
C ASN A 18 18.97 2.73 -5.93
N MET A 19 17.94 2.46 -5.12
CA MET A 19 17.55 1.09 -4.77
C MET A 19 16.89 0.40 -5.95
N ALA A 20 17.20 -0.88 -6.16
CA ALA A 20 16.48 -1.71 -7.12
C ALA A 20 14.98 -1.84 -6.74
N TYR A 21 14.11 -1.94 -7.76
CA TYR A 21 12.65 -1.89 -7.56
C TYR A 21 12.14 -3.00 -6.63
N GLY A 22 12.66 -4.23 -6.77
CA GLY A 22 12.23 -5.40 -6.01
C GLY A 22 12.42 -5.21 -4.51
N PRO A 23 13.66 -4.95 -4.04
CA PRO A 23 13.94 -4.60 -2.66
C PRO A 23 13.15 -3.39 -2.15
N ALA A 24 13.06 -2.31 -2.93
CA ALA A 24 12.31 -1.11 -2.53
C ALA A 24 10.82 -1.41 -2.29
N MET A 25 10.17 -2.09 -3.23
CA MET A 25 8.76 -2.45 -3.09
C MET A 25 8.54 -3.47 -1.97
N GLY A 26 9.41 -4.47 -1.86
CA GLY A 26 9.36 -5.49 -0.82
C GLY A 26 9.48 -4.91 0.58
N ILE A 27 10.48 -4.04 0.82
CA ILE A 27 10.69 -3.40 2.12
C ILE A 27 9.47 -2.57 2.51
N TYR A 28 8.91 -1.78 1.58
CA TYR A 28 7.71 -0.98 1.87
C TYR A 28 6.52 -1.87 2.25
N LEU A 29 6.21 -2.88 1.43
CA LEU A 29 5.05 -3.75 1.65
C LEU A 29 5.17 -4.58 2.93
N ILE A 30 6.35 -5.13 3.21
CA ILE A 30 6.62 -5.91 4.43
C ILE A 30 6.49 -4.99 5.65
N SER A 31 7.11 -3.82 5.63
CA SER A 31 7.02 -2.84 6.73
C SER A 31 5.58 -2.43 6.99
N LEU A 32 4.79 -2.18 5.93
CA LEU A 32 3.39 -1.83 6.06
C LEU A 32 2.55 -2.98 6.63
N GLY A 33 2.80 -4.20 6.15
CA GLY A 33 2.16 -5.42 6.64
C GLY A 33 2.46 -5.68 8.11
N LEU A 34 3.71 -5.46 8.55
CA LEU A 34 4.13 -5.58 9.95
C LEU A 34 3.47 -4.51 10.83
N VAL A 35 3.46 -3.25 10.40
CA VAL A 35 2.77 -2.17 11.13
C VAL A 35 1.29 -2.53 11.27
N LYS A 36 0.62 -2.86 10.17
CA LYS A 36 -0.79 -3.25 10.22
C LYS A 36 -1.01 -4.50 11.09
N GLY A 37 -0.09 -5.45 11.05
CA GLY A 37 -0.08 -6.68 11.83
C GLY A 37 0.03 -6.46 13.33
N PHE A 38 1.00 -5.65 13.74
CA PHE A 38 1.32 -5.39 15.14
C PHE A 38 0.18 -4.66 15.87
N PHE A 39 -0.53 -3.78 15.17
CA PHE A 39 -1.65 -3.01 15.73
C PHE A 39 -3.02 -3.65 15.52
N SER A 40 -3.04 -4.91 15.08
CA SER A 40 -4.25 -5.67 14.83
C SER A 40 -4.40 -6.78 15.87
N GLU A 41 -5.59 -6.92 16.44
CA GLU A 41 -5.88 -7.95 17.45
C GLU A 41 -5.94 -9.37 16.85
N GLU A 42 -6.13 -9.50 15.53
CA GLU A 42 -6.21 -10.79 14.84
C GLU A 42 -5.52 -10.79 13.47
N LEU A 43 -4.90 -11.91 13.08
CA LEU A 43 -4.35 -12.11 11.71
C LEU A 43 -5.36 -11.84 10.59
N LYS A 44 -6.66 -12.06 10.85
CA LYS A 44 -7.74 -11.81 9.90
C LYS A 44 -7.94 -10.33 9.59
N ASP A 45 -7.55 -9.47 10.52
CA ASP A 45 -7.65 -8.02 10.43
C ASP A 45 -6.40 -7.42 9.74
N VAL A 46 -5.28 -8.13 9.77
CA VAL A 46 -4.07 -7.81 8.99
C VAL A 46 -4.34 -7.89 7.50
N PHE A 47 -4.96 -8.98 7.06
CA PHE A 47 -5.31 -9.22 5.66
C PHE A 47 -6.74 -8.78 5.31
N ASN A 48 -7.48 -8.20 6.26
CA ASN A 48 -8.75 -7.56 5.98
C ASN A 48 -9.82 -8.48 5.32
N PHE A 49 -9.97 -9.69 5.86
CA PHE A 49 -10.95 -10.69 5.37
C PHE A 49 -12.42 -10.30 5.64
N LYS A 50 -12.68 -9.19 6.33
CA LYS A 50 -14.02 -8.66 6.62
C LYS A 50 -14.77 -8.24 5.36
N LYS A 51 -16.10 -8.32 5.36
CA LYS A 51 -16.93 -7.86 4.22
C LYS A 51 -16.64 -6.39 3.89
N THR A 52 -16.56 -6.08 2.59
CA THR A 52 -16.28 -4.73 2.07
C THR A 52 -17.19 -3.63 2.65
N LYS A 53 -18.49 -3.92 2.83
CA LYS A 53 -19.45 -2.98 3.42
C LYS A 53 -19.07 -2.57 4.84
N TYR A 54 -18.57 -3.51 5.64
CA TYR A 54 -18.12 -3.23 7.01
C TYR A 54 -16.86 -2.37 6.99
N LEU A 55 -15.91 -2.69 6.10
CA LEU A 55 -14.66 -1.95 5.96
C LEU A 55 -14.85 -0.52 5.50
N TYR A 56 -15.77 -0.28 4.55
CA TYR A 56 -16.13 1.08 4.17
C TYR A 56 -16.75 1.87 5.31
N LYS A 57 -17.61 1.23 6.11
CA LYS A 57 -18.22 1.86 7.29
C LYS A 57 -17.18 2.20 8.36
N GLU A 58 -16.18 1.32 8.55
CA GLU A 58 -15.12 1.50 9.56
C GLU A 58 -14.06 2.53 9.15
N ASN A 59 -13.58 2.46 7.91
CA ASN A 59 -12.47 3.28 7.44
C ASN A 59 -12.96 4.63 6.90
N GLY A 60 -14.18 4.67 6.35
CA GLY A 60 -14.70 5.81 5.63
C GLY A 60 -14.04 6.00 4.27
N PHE A 61 -14.71 6.76 3.40
CA PHE A 61 -14.25 7.00 2.02
C PHE A 61 -12.89 7.71 1.98
N LYS A 62 -12.73 8.80 2.74
CA LYS A 62 -11.51 9.63 2.72
C LYS A 62 -10.25 8.83 3.08
N LYS A 63 -10.29 7.98 4.11
CA LYS A 63 -9.12 7.16 4.50
C LYS A 63 -8.85 6.07 3.47
N SER A 64 -9.90 5.43 2.95
CA SER A 64 -9.78 4.41 1.90
C SER A 64 -9.18 4.99 0.60
N LEU A 65 -9.48 6.25 0.28
CA LEU A 65 -8.87 6.97 -0.85
C LEU A 65 -7.38 7.28 -0.60
N ILE A 66 -7.02 7.70 0.62
CA ILE A 66 -5.62 7.92 0.99
C ILE A 66 -4.81 6.61 0.89
N ASP A 67 -5.37 5.49 1.35
CA ASP A 67 -4.77 4.16 1.21
C ASP A 67 -4.53 3.83 -0.27
N LEU A 68 -5.51 4.12 -1.15
CA LEU A 68 -5.39 3.87 -2.59
C LEU A 68 -4.32 4.74 -3.25
N LEU A 69 -4.31 6.04 -2.95
CA LEU A 69 -3.33 6.98 -3.50
C LEU A 69 -1.90 6.61 -3.07
N SER A 70 -1.74 6.15 -1.83
CA SER A 70 -0.43 5.71 -1.33
C SER A 70 0.06 4.47 -2.08
N LEU A 71 -0.84 3.52 -2.36
CA LEU A 71 -0.52 2.34 -3.18
C LEU A 71 -0.10 2.74 -4.59
N MET A 72 -0.88 3.61 -5.25
CA MET A 72 -0.58 4.08 -6.60
C MET A 72 0.77 4.80 -6.65
N LEU A 73 1.11 5.56 -5.61
CA LEU A 73 2.39 6.26 -5.53
C LEU A 73 3.58 5.28 -5.46
N ILE A 74 3.47 4.20 -4.69
CA ILE A 74 4.52 3.17 -4.64
C ILE A 74 4.67 2.47 -5.97
N PHE A 75 3.57 2.09 -6.62
CA PHE A 75 3.63 1.48 -7.94
C PHE A 75 4.26 2.41 -8.98
N ALA A 76 3.88 3.69 -8.97
CA ALA A 76 4.49 4.70 -9.84
C ALA A 76 5.99 4.85 -9.55
N ASN A 77 6.41 4.84 -8.29
CA ASN A 77 7.83 4.90 -7.92
C ASN A 77 8.60 3.67 -8.41
N SER A 78 8.05 2.47 -8.23
CA SER A 78 8.66 1.23 -8.75
C SER A 78 8.83 1.28 -10.26
N TYR A 79 7.83 1.79 -10.98
CA TYR A 79 7.91 2.00 -12.42
C TYR A 79 8.95 3.06 -12.82
N SER A 80 9.13 4.11 -12.02
CA SER A 80 10.17 5.12 -12.27
C SER A 80 11.59 4.61 -12.01
N ILE A 81 11.78 3.63 -11.12
CA ILE A 81 13.09 3.02 -10.84
C ILE A 81 13.54 2.15 -12.02
N ASP A 82 12.63 1.35 -12.57
CA ASP A 82 12.92 0.40 -13.64
C ASP A 82 11.84 0.54 -14.72
N TYR A 83 12.03 1.54 -15.59
CA TYR A 83 11.07 1.87 -16.63
C TYR A 83 11.09 0.81 -17.72
N GLU A 84 10.14 -0.12 -17.66
CA GLU A 84 9.88 -1.10 -18.71
C GLU A 84 8.48 -0.93 -19.29
N PRO A 85 8.32 -0.70 -20.61
CA PRO A 85 7.01 -0.57 -21.22
C PRO A 85 6.21 -1.87 -21.08
N PHE A 86 5.00 -1.77 -20.54
CA PHE A 86 4.13 -2.92 -20.32
C PHE A 86 3.39 -3.35 -21.59
N SER A 87 3.29 -4.65 -21.79
CA SER A 87 2.27 -5.24 -22.65
C SER A 87 0.87 -5.11 -22.01
N LEU A 88 -0.18 -5.22 -22.84
CA LEU A 88 -1.57 -5.23 -22.34
C LEU A 88 -1.82 -6.35 -21.31
N PHE A 89 -1.18 -7.50 -21.47
CA PHE A 89 -1.35 -8.64 -20.56
C PHE A 89 -0.70 -8.36 -19.19
N GLU A 90 0.52 -7.81 -19.18
CA GLU A 90 1.21 -7.40 -17.95
C GLU A 90 0.44 -6.30 -17.21
N PHE A 91 -0.16 -5.36 -17.94
CA PHE A 91 -1.01 -4.33 -17.32
C PHE A 91 -2.21 -4.94 -16.58
N VAL A 92 -2.89 -5.92 -17.19
CA VAL A 92 -4.00 -6.63 -16.54
C VAL A 92 -3.50 -7.38 -15.31
N TYR A 93 -2.36 -8.06 -15.41
CA TYR A 93 -1.75 -8.78 -14.29
C TYR A 93 -1.40 -7.83 -13.12
N ILE A 94 -0.76 -6.69 -13.42
CA ILE A 94 -0.44 -5.65 -12.43
C ILE A 94 -1.71 -5.09 -11.79
N PHE A 95 -2.77 -4.87 -12.56
CA PHE A 95 -4.04 -4.40 -12.02
C PHE A 95 -4.62 -5.38 -10.98
N PHE A 96 -4.57 -6.68 -11.25
CA PHE A 96 -4.99 -7.70 -10.27
C PHE A 96 -4.10 -7.67 -9.01
N ILE A 97 -2.78 -7.53 -9.17
CA ILE A 97 -1.86 -7.40 -8.03
C ILE A 97 -2.21 -6.16 -7.21
N ILE A 98 -2.42 -5.00 -7.84
CA ILE A 98 -2.83 -3.76 -7.17
C ILE A 98 -4.14 -3.99 -6.40
N ALA A 99 -5.14 -4.64 -6.99
CA ALA A 99 -6.40 -4.93 -6.32
C ALA A 99 -6.20 -5.81 -5.07
N ILE A 100 -5.37 -6.84 -5.16
CA ILE A 100 -5.03 -7.74 -4.04
C ILE A 100 -4.26 -6.95 -2.97
N VAL A 101 -3.16 -6.29 -3.33
CA VAL A 101 -2.32 -5.52 -2.39
C VAL A 101 -3.14 -4.41 -1.73
N TYR A 102 -4.01 -3.72 -2.48
CA TYR A 102 -4.93 -2.73 -1.92
C TYR A 102 -5.81 -3.38 -0.85
N ARG A 103 -6.49 -4.46 -1.22
CA ARG A 103 -7.48 -5.11 -0.38
C ARG A 103 -6.87 -5.62 0.92
N PHE A 104 -5.78 -6.37 0.79
CA PHE A 104 -5.21 -7.15 1.88
C PHE A 104 -4.22 -6.32 2.70
N ILE A 105 -3.41 -5.47 2.08
CA ILE A 105 -2.33 -4.73 2.76
C ILE A 105 -2.75 -3.29 3.05
N PHE A 106 -3.13 -2.50 2.05
CA PHE A 106 -3.33 -1.05 2.25
C PHE A 106 -4.64 -0.67 2.92
N TRP A 107 -5.73 -1.38 2.64
CA TRP A 107 -7.04 -0.93 3.09
C TRP A 107 -7.16 -1.00 4.60
N GLY A 108 -7.39 0.15 5.22
CA GLY A 108 -7.51 0.31 6.68
C GLY A 108 -6.22 0.76 7.35
N THR A 109 -5.09 0.77 6.64
CA THR A 109 -3.78 1.12 7.20
C THR A 109 -3.75 2.57 7.67
N THR A 110 -4.30 3.52 6.90
CA THR A 110 -4.38 4.92 7.37
C THR A 110 -5.17 5.03 8.67
N ARG A 111 -6.23 4.23 8.86
CA ARG A 111 -7.00 4.24 10.10
C ARG A 111 -6.20 3.65 11.24
N THR A 112 -5.50 2.54 11.03
CA THR A 112 -4.63 1.91 12.03
C THR A 112 -3.55 2.88 12.48
N ILE A 113 -2.86 3.56 11.55
CA ILE A 113 -1.83 4.55 11.88
C ILE A 113 -2.40 5.72 12.71
N CYS A 114 -3.57 6.24 12.34
CA CYS A 114 -4.23 7.31 13.10
C CYS A 114 -4.75 6.89 14.49
N LYS A 115 -4.73 5.60 14.86
CA LYS A 115 -5.04 5.18 16.25
C LYS A 115 -3.80 5.20 17.15
N ILE A 116 -2.60 5.21 16.56
CA ILE A 116 -1.32 5.13 17.28
C ILE A 116 -0.82 6.53 17.64
N ILE A 117 -1.02 7.49 16.74
CA ILE A 117 -0.66 8.91 16.86
C ILE A 117 -1.87 9.67 17.38
#